data_AF-A0A2V8JC69-F1
#
_entry.id   AF-A0A2V8JC69-F1
#
_cell.length_a   1.000
_cell.length_b   1.000
_cell.length_c   1.000
_cell.angle_alpha   90.00
_cell.angle_beta   90.00
_cell.angle_gamma   90.00
#
_symmetry.space_group_name_H-M   'P 1'
#
loop_
_entity.id
_entity.type
_entity.pdbx_description
1 polymer ?
#
loop_
_entity_poly.entity_id
_entity_poly.type
_entity_poly.pdbx_seq_one_letter_code
_entity_poly.pdbx_strand_id
1 'polypeptide(L)'
;MTSLERVRDELANYEHPFFDFDARATKEGVELLIRSKIPEVVSPEYKITLAERDIQSSQFTWSFQKLLYDCLTDYIVELFTKNPMT
;
A
#
# COMPACT_ATOMS: atom_id res chain seq x y z
N MET A 1 -10.22 -5.33 -18.19
CA MET A 1 -9.52 -4.69 -17.07
C MET A 1 -8.48 -5.67 -16.55
N THR A 2 -7.21 -5.32 -16.69
CA THR A 2 -6.07 -6.06 -16.15
C THR A 2 -6.04 -5.96 -14.62
N SER A 3 -5.32 -6.86 -13.95
CA SER A 3 -5.11 -6.80 -12.49
C SER A 3 -4.54 -5.43 -12.07
N LEU A 4 -3.61 -4.86 -12.86
CA LEU A 4 -3.05 -3.53 -12.62
C LEU A 4 -4.09 -2.41 -12.74
N GLU A 5 -4.91 -2.43 -13.80
CA GLU A 5 -5.98 -1.44 -13.96
C GLU A 5 -6.96 -1.51 -12.80
N ARG A 6 -7.32 -2.73 -12.35
CA ARG A 6 -8.21 -2.93 -11.21
C ARG A 6 -7.68 -2.34 -9.91
N VAL A 7 -6.40 -2.56 -9.64
CA VAL A 7 -5.73 -1.97 -8.47
C VAL A 7 -5.66 -0.45 -8.58
N ARG A 8 -5.38 0.11 -9.77
CA ARG A 8 -5.32 1.57 -9.99
C ARG A 8 -6.67 2.26 -9.84
N ASP A 9 -7.73 1.64 -10.34
CA ASP A 9 -9.10 2.14 -10.22
C ASP A 9 -9.54 2.16 -8.76
N GLU A 10 -9.27 1.08 -8.03
CA GLU A 10 -9.52 1.01 -6.59
C GLU A 10 -8.68 2.07 -5.83
N LEU A 11 -7.39 2.19 -6.14
CA LEU A 11 -6.48 3.17 -5.55
C LEU A 11 -6.92 4.62 -5.73
N ALA A 12 -7.58 4.95 -6.85
CA ALA A 12 -8.07 6.29 -7.12
C ALA A 12 -9.13 6.77 -6.11
N ASN A 13 -9.71 5.85 -5.33
CA ASN A 13 -10.65 6.19 -4.25
C ASN A 13 -9.95 6.63 -2.95
N TYR A 14 -8.62 6.58 -2.88
CA TYR A 14 -7.84 6.87 -1.68
C TYR A 14 -6.96 8.11 -1.88
N GLU A 15 -7.15 9.09 -1.01
CA GLU A 15 -6.27 10.27 -0.91
C GLU A 15 -5.72 10.35 0.51
N HIS A 16 -4.44 10.70 0.64
CA HIS A 16 -3.82 10.89 1.95
C HIS A 16 -2.88 12.11 1.98
N PRO A 17 -2.91 12.93 3.05
CA PRO A 17 -2.08 14.12 3.16
C PRO A 17 -0.58 13.80 3.29
N PHE A 18 -0.24 12.65 3.87
CA PHE A 18 1.16 12.25 4.13
C PHE A 18 1.70 11.18 3.17
N PHE A 19 0.84 10.56 2.36
CA PHE A 19 1.24 9.45 1.50
C PHE A 19 0.78 9.67 0.05
N ASP A 20 1.61 9.23 -0.89
CA ASP A 20 1.26 9.00 -2.28
C ASP A 20 1.18 7.51 -2.54
N PHE A 21 0.15 7.10 -3.28
CA PHE A 21 -0.07 5.71 -3.64
C PHE A 21 0.16 5.52 -5.14
N ASP A 22 0.84 4.43 -5.50
CA ASP A 22 1.08 4.05 -6.90
C ASP A 22 1.03 2.53 -7.04
N ALA A 23 0.84 2.03 -8.26
CA ALA A 23 0.85 0.61 -8.54
C ALA A 23 1.57 0.29 -9.84
N ARG A 24 2.37 -0.78 -9.81
CA ARG A 24 3.08 -1.31 -10.99
C ARG A 24 2.85 -2.80 -11.15
N ALA A 25 2.77 -3.26 -12.40
CA ALA A 25 2.74 -4.69 -12.69
C ALA A 25 4.10 -5.33 -12.41
N THR A 26 4.08 -6.54 -11.84
CA THR A 26 5.27 -7.38 -11.63
C THR A 26 5.00 -8.78 -12.18
N LYS A 27 6.01 -9.66 -12.14
CA LYS A 27 5.84 -11.07 -12.56
C LYS A 27 4.95 -11.88 -11.62
N GLU A 28 4.77 -11.42 -10.39
CA GLU A 28 4.06 -12.13 -9.32
C GLU A 28 2.67 -11.54 -9.03
N GLY A 29 2.30 -10.45 -9.72
CA GLY A 29 1.02 -9.77 -9.58
C GLY A 29 1.15 -8.26 -9.75
N VAL A 30 0.60 -7.50 -8.80
CA VAL A 30 0.67 -6.04 -8.79
C VAL A 30 1.36 -5.57 -7.51
N GLU A 31 2.42 -4.79 -7.65
CA GLU A 31 3.08 -4.17 -6.51
C GLU A 31 2.47 -2.79 -6.25
N LEU A 32 1.99 -2.60 -5.03
CA LEU A 32 1.55 -1.33 -4.47
C LEU A 32 2.76 -0.62 -3.87
N LEU A 33 2.93 0.65 -4.21
CA LEU A 33 3.94 1.54 -3.66
C LEU A 33 3.25 2.62 -2.84
N ILE A 34 3.66 2.76 -1.58
CA ILE A 34 3.22 3.80 -0.66
C ILE A 34 4.43 4.68 -0.37
N ARG A 35 4.38 5.94 -0.80
CA ARG A 35 5.48 6.90 -0.66
C ARG A 35 5.13 7.97 0.34
N SER A 36 6.00 8.22 1.31
CA SER A 36 5.84 9.32 2.25
C SER A 36 6.17 10.66 1.60
N LYS A 37 5.30 11.64 1.79
CA LYS A 37 5.51 13.04 1.41
C LYS A 37 6.41 13.78 2.41
N ILE A 38 6.71 13.17 3.55
CA ILE A 38 7.48 13.78 4.63
C ILE A 38 8.97 13.70 4.27
N PRO A 39 9.70 14.84 4.23
CA PRO A 39 11.13 14.85 3.98
C PRO A 39 11.89 14.14 5.11
N GLU A 40 13.04 13.54 4.78
CA GLU A 40 13.99 12.94 5.73
C GLU A 40 13.47 11.74 6.55
N VAL A 41 12.38 11.09 6.12
CA VAL A 41 11.98 9.82 6.70
C VAL A 41 12.91 8.69 6.27
N VAL A 42 13.32 7.84 7.22
CA VAL A 42 14.33 6.77 7.02
C VAL A 42 13.88 5.75 5.97
N SER A 43 12.58 5.50 5.86
CA SER A 43 11.96 4.61 4.86
C SER A 43 10.88 5.39 4.10
N PRO A 44 11.23 6.08 3.00
CA PRO A 44 10.27 6.91 2.28
C PRO A 44 9.31 6.11 1.40
N GLU A 45 9.57 4.82 1.17
CA GLU A 45 8.80 3.98 0.26
C GLU A 45 8.54 2.60 0.87
N TYR A 46 7.27 2.25 1.00
CA TYR A 46 6.80 0.94 1.44
C TYR A 46 6.20 0.19 0.24
N LYS A 47 6.52 -1.10 0.09
CA LYS A 47 6.11 -1.92 -1.06
C LYS A 47 5.41 -3.18 -0.61
N ILE A 48 4.30 -3.49 -1.26
CA ILE A 48 3.58 -4.74 -1.03
C ILE A 48 3.07 -5.33 -2.33
N THR A 49 3.21 -6.65 -2.49
CA THR A 49 2.78 -7.36 -3.69
C THR A 49 1.41 -8.00 -3.46
N LEU A 50 0.45 -7.60 -4.29
CA LEU A 50 -0.87 -8.22 -4.40
C LEU A 50 -0.80 -9.37 -5.40
N ALA A 51 -1.14 -10.58 -4.95
CA ALA A 51 -1.23 -11.73 -5.82
C ALA A 51 -2.47 -11.64 -6.73
N GLU A 52 -2.35 -12.11 -7.97
CA GLU A 52 -3.45 -12.02 -8.94
C GLU A 52 -4.75 -12.67 -8.45
N ARG A 53 -4.66 -13.79 -7.74
CA ARG A 53 -5.82 -14.49 -7.17
C ARG A 53 -6.64 -13.59 -6.23
N ASP A 54 -5.97 -12.73 -5.47
CA ASP A 54 -6.61 -11.87 -4.48
C ASP A 54 -7.24 -10.66 -5.17
N ILE A 55 -6.59 -10.16 -6.24
CA ILE A 55 -7.11 -9.07 -7.09
C ILE A 55 -8.37 -9.50 -7.85
N GLN A 56 -8.43 -10.74 -8.31
CA GLN A 56 -9.57 -11.28 -9.06
C GLN A 56 -10.74 -11.71 -8.14
N SER A 57 -10.55 -11.71 -6.82
CA SER A 57 -11.59 -12.07 -5.86
C SER A 57 -12.77 -11.08 -5.88
N SER A 58 -13.98 -11.59 -5.64
CA SER A 58 -15.16 -10.74 -5.47
C SER A 58 -15.08 -9.83 -4.24
N GLN A 59 -14.21 -10.17 -3.27
CA GLN A 59 -13.99 -9.38 -2.06
C GLN A 59 -12.81 -8.40 -2.18
N PHE A 60 -12.23 -8.25 -3.38
CA PHE A 60 -11.01 -7.47 -3.61
C PHE A 60 -11.04 -6.10 -2.92
N THR A 61 -12.05 -5.27 -3.18
CA THR A 61 -12.22 -3.93 -2.58
C THR A 61 -12.07 -3.94 -1.06
N TRP A 62 -12.78 -4.82 -0.36
CA TRP A 62 -12.69 -4.91 1.11
C TRP A 62 -11.33 -5.41 1.58
N SER A 63 -10.79 -6.45 0.93
CA SER A 63 -9.47 -6.98 1.28
C SER A 63 -8.34 -5.98 1.00
N PHE A 64 -8.46 -5.20 -0.07
CA PHE A 64 -7.51 -4.16 -0.47
C PHE A 64 -7.55 -2.99 0.53
N GLN A 65 -8.75 -2.52 0.90
CA GLN A 65 -8.91 -1.48 1.91
C GLN A 65 -8.27 -1.88 3.24
N LYS A 66 -8.55 -3.10 3.70
CA LYS A 66 -7.98 -3.63 4.93
C LYS A 66 -6.45 -3.68 4.84
N LEU A 67 -5.93 -4.25 3.76
CA LEU A 67 -4.48 -4.35 3.52
C LEU A 67 -3.81 -2.97 3.54
N LEU A 68 -4.39 -1.99 2.84
CA LEU A 68 -3.87 -0.63 2.78
C LEU A 68 -3.80 0.00 4.18
N TYR A 69 -4.86 -0.14 4.97
CA TYR A 69 -4.89 0.40 6.33
C TYR A 69 -3.92 -0.30 7.28
N ASP A 70 -3.77 -1.62 7.14
CA ASP A 70 -2.79 -2.38 7.91
C ASP A 70 -1.37 -1.90 7.55
N CYS A 71 -1.04 -1.71 6.27
CA CYS A 71 0.26 -1.18 5.82
C CYS A 71 0.53 0.24 6.35
N LEU A 72 -0.47 1.12 6.33
CA LEU A 72 -0.31 2.48 6.87
C LEU A 72 -0.08 2.45 8.39
N THR A 73 -0.77 1.56 9.10
CA THR A 73 -0.61 1.41 10.55
C THR A 73 0.78 0.89 10.89
N ASP A 74 1.22 -0.17 10.20
CA ASP A 74 2.56 -0.76 10.34
C ASP A 74 3.63 0.31 10.10
N TYR A 75 3.53 1.04 8.99
CA TYR A 75 4.45 2.13 8.66
C TYR A 75 4.56 3.18 9.78
N ILE A 76 3.44 3.66 10.32
CA ILE A 76 3.45 4.65 11.40
C ILE A 76 4.09 4.08 12.67
N VAL A 77 3.85 2.80 12.97
CA VAL A 77 4.45 2.12 14.13
C VAL A 77 5.95 1.90 13.94
N GLU A 78 6.41 1.57 12.73
CA GLU A 78 7.84 1.41 12.44
C GLU A 78 8.64 2.71 12.59
N LEU A 79 7.99 3.87 12.44
CA LEU A 79 8.63 5.17 12.59
C LEU A 79 8.89 5.62 14.04
N PHE A 80 8.51 4.85 15.06
CA PHE A 80 8.86 5.17 16.45
C PHE A 80 10.39 5.14 16.65
N THR A 81 10.98 6.31 16.86
CA THR A 81 12.42 6.46 17.20
C THR A 81 12.73 6.15 18.67
N LYS A 82 11.69 6.03 19.49
CA LYS A 82 11.76 5.62 20.89
C LYS A 82 10.50 4.85 21.23
N ASN A 83 10.65 3.61 21.68
CA ASN A 83 9.55 2.76 22.10
C ASN A 83 9.88 2.12 23.47
N PRO A 84 8.90 1.64 24.25
CA PRO A 84 9.15 1.09 25.59
C PRO A 84 10.01 -0.19 25.62
N MET A 85 10.35 -0.77 24.46
CA MET A 85 11.24 -1.93 24.33
C MET A 85 12.69 -1.53 23.97
N THR A 86 12.99 -0.23 23.81
CA THR A 86 14.34 0.31 23.52
C THR A 86 14.85 1.23 24.63
#